data_AF-A0A446BS04-F1
#
_entry.id   AF-A0A446BS04-F1
#
_cell.length_a   1.000
_cell.length_b   1.000
_cell.length_c   1.000
_cell.angle_alpha   90.00
_cell.angle_beta   90.00
_cell.angle_gamma   90.00
#
_symmetry.space_group_name_H-M   'P 1'
#
loop_
_entity.id
_entity.type
_entity.pdbx_description
1 polymer ?
#
loop_
_entity_poly.entity_id
_entity_poly.type
_entity_poly.pdbx_seq_one_letter_code
_entity_poly.pdbx_strand_id
1 'polypeptide(L)'
;MSLPTLTALAQWAGIAMPTLYAGITLQYSLTMTLLARTAPHPNSKLLAKQWLALYQQGPRWVPPLVHAGALANLYLAFLASHHHHHHREATQSVALHLAAALATLALLPLTFAYFEPGVNGACKWKVERLLVEDGFRLSPPAATAPARWKGVGVVVRRLPVSVRRHSATEGAKRWAEAADMRELVLAWAARNHG
;
A
#
# COMPACT_ATOMS: atom_id res chain seq x y z
N MET A 1 -28.40 16.88 -0.08
CA MET A 1 -27.65 16.92 1.21
C MET A 1 -27.17 18.34 1.42
N SER A 2 -27.24 18.89 2.63
CA SER A 2 -26.85 20.30 2.88
C SER A 2 -25.33 20.47 2.93
N LEU A 3 -24.84 21.70 2.70
CA LEU A 3 -23.41 22.03 2.76
C LEU A 3 -22.78 21.68 4.13
N PRO A 4 -23.40 21.98 5.29
CA PRO A 4 -22.86 21.57 6.59
C PRO A 4 -22.69 20.05 6.73
N THR A 5 -23.65 19.27 6.23
CA THR A 5 -23.56 17.80 6.26
C THR A 5 -22.42 17.29 5.38
N LEU A 6 -22.23 17.87 4.18
CA LEU A 6 -21.10 17.53 3.30
C LEU A 6 -19.75 17.85 3.96
N THR A 7 -19.63 19.02 4.59
CA THR A 7 -18.41 19.42 5.32
C THR A 7 -18.10 18.45 6.46
N ALA A 8 -19.09 18.09 7.28
CA ALA A 8 -18.91 17.16 8.38
C ALA A 8 -18.47 15.76 7.90
N LEU A 9 -19.06 15.26 6.83
CA LEU A 9 -18.66 13.98 6.23
C LEU A 9 -17.24 14.02 5.67
N ALA A 10 -16.84 15.13 5.04
CA ALA A 10 -15.49 15.31 4.56
C ALA A 10 -14.47 15.41 5.71
N GLN A 11 -14.78 16.13 6.79
CA GLN A 11 -13.95 16.17 8.00
C GLN A 11 -13.76 14.77 8.58
N TRP A 12 -14.86 14.03 8.73
CA TRP A 12 -14.81 12.66 9.21
C TRP A 12 -13.97 11.76 8.31
N ALA A 13 -14.20 11.76 6.99
CA ALA A 13 -13.46 10.92 6.05
C ALA A 13 -11.97 11.30 5.96
N GLY A 14 -11.67 12.60 6.00
CA GLY A 14 -10.30 13.13 5.96
C GLY A 14 -9.46 12.72 7.16
N ILE A 15 -10.09 12.37 8.28
CA ILE A 15 -9.43 11.87 9.50
C ILE A 15 -9.50 10.34 9.55
N ALA A 16 -10.70 9.76 9.42
CA ALA A 16 -10.94 8.34 9.64
C ALA A 16 -10.21 7.46 8.62
N MET A 17 -10.13 7.84 7.35
CA MET A 17 -9.53 6.97 6.32
C MET A 17 -8.02 6.79 6.50
N PRO A 18 -7.20 7.86 6.71
CA PRO A 18 -5.79 7.69 7.06
C PRO A 18 -5.58 6.94 8.38
N THR A 19 -6.43 7.18 9.40
CA THR A 19 -6.34 6.46 10.68
C THR A 19 -6.61 4.96 10.51
N LEU A 20 -7.64 4.58 9.75
CA LEU A 20 -7.94 3.19 9.44
C LEU A 20 -6.80 2.54 8.65
N TYR A 21 -6.23 3.23 7.66
CA TYR A 21 -5.07 2.76 6.93
C TYR A 21 -3.90 2.45 7.87
N ALA A 22 -3.55 3.39 8.76
CA ALA A 22 -2.48 3.22 9.74
C ALA A 22 -2.77 2.06 10.70
N GLY A 23 -3.99 1.98 11.23
CA GLY A 23 -4.42 0.91 12.14
C GLY A 23 -4.34 -0.48 11.52
N ILE A 24 -4.84 -0.65 10.29
CA ILE A 24 -4.77 -1.94 9.58
C ILE A 24 -3.32 -2.31 9.28
N THR A 25 -2.51 -1.35 8.82
CA THR A 25 -1.08 -1.56 8.51
C THR A 25 -0.31 -2.00 9.75
N LEU A 26 -0.55 -1.36 10.89
CA LEU A 26 0.04 -1.71 12.18
C LEU A 26 -0.43 -3.10 12.64
N GLN A 27 -1.73 -3.38 12.59
CA GLN A 27 -2.29 -4.68 12.96
C GLN A 27 -1.64 -5.82 12.15
N TYR A 28 -1.51 -5.64 10.84
CA TYR A 28 -0.90 -6.61 9.94
C TYR A 28 0.57 -6.84 10.28
N SER A 29 1.30 -5.77 10.57
CA SER A 29 2.73 -5.82 10.89
C SER A 29 3.00 -6.47 12.26
N LEU A 30 2.17 -6.18 13.26
CA LEU A 30 2.20 -6.85 14.56
C LEU A 30 1.85 -8.33 14.46
N THR A 31 0.78 -8.66 13.74
CA THR A 31 0.36 -10.06 13.51
C THR A 31 1.49 -10.85 12.88
N MET A 32 2.14 -10.29 11.86
CA MET A 32 3.22 -10.96 11.17
C MET A 32 4.50 -11.05 11.99
N THR A 33 4.80 -10.03 12.80
CA THR A 33 5.91 -10.06 13.75
C THR A 33 5.72 -11.15 14.79
N LEU A 34 4.51 -11.29 15.34
CA LEU A 34 4.17 -12.34 16.30
C LEU A 34 4.33 -13.71 15.65
N LEU A 35 3.69 -13.96 14.50
CA LEU A 35 3.79 -15.23 13.78
C LEU A 35 5.24 -15.60 13.44
N ALA A 36 6.05 -14.63 13.00
CA ALA A 36 7.46 -14.84 12.70
C ALA A 36 8.34 -15.10 13.95
N ARG A 37 7.89 -14.70 15.15
CA ARG A 37 8.65 -14.88 16.41
C ARG A 37 8.21 -16.08 17.23
N THR A 38 6.94 -16.46 17.16
CA THR A 38 6.36 -17.50 18.04
C THR A 38 6.12 -18.82 17.32
N ALA A 39 6.11 -18.85 15.99
CA ALA A 39 5.99 -20.12 15.28
C ALA A 39 7.22 -21.00 15.56
N PRO A 40 7.04 -22.26 16.00
CA PRO A 40 8.16 -23.20 16.08
C PRO A 40 8.77 -23.38 14.68
N HIS A 41 10.09 -23.16 14.56
CA HIS A 41 10.83 -23.43 13.32
C HIS A 41 10.72 -24.93 13.00
N PRO A 42 10.20 -25.34 11.82
CA PRO A 42 10.66 -24.89 10.50
C PRO A 42 9.55 -24.77 9.43
N ASN A 43 8.53 -23.91 9.61
CA ASN A 43 7.48 -23.78 8.57
C ASN A 43 7.53 -22.47 7.78
N SER A 44 8.67 -22.22 7.13
CA SER A 44 8.83 -21.11 6.17
C SER A 44 7.75 -21.12 5.07
N LYS A 45 7.27 -22.31 4.65
CA LYS A 45 6.15 -22.44 3.71
C LYS A 45 4.84 -21.90 4.30
N LEU A 46 4.50 -22.21 5.56
CA LEU A 46 3.32 -21.66 6.23
C LEU A 46 3.41 -20.15 6.40
N LEU A 47 4.56 -19.64 6.85
CA LEU A 47 4.75 -18.20 7.02
C LEU A 47 4.67 -17.46 5.67
N ALA A 48 5.18 -18.07 4.59
CA ALA A 48 5.02 -17.56 3.23
C ALA A 48 3.53 -17.50 2.81
N LYS A 49 2.75 -18.54 3.09
CA LYS A 49 1.29 -18.56 2.81
C LYS A 49 0.55 -17.47 3.61
N GLN A 50 0.85 -17.33 4.89
CA GLN A 50 0.24 -16.33 5.76
C GLN A 50 0.56 -14.90 5.30
N TRP A 51 1.83 -14.61 5.02
CA TRP A 51 2.25 -13.31 4.50
C TRP A 51 1.60 -13.02 3.14
N LEU A 52 1.58 -13.99 2.22
CA LEU A 52 0.97 -13.81 0.90
C LEU A 52 -0.53 -13.52 1.01
N ALA A 53 -1.26 -14.28 1.84
CA ALA A 53 -2.70 -14.10 2.02
C ALA A 53 -3.05 -12.70 2.54
N LEU A 54 -2.23 -12.18 3.46
CA LEU A 54 -2.36 -10.84 4.01
C LEU A 54 -1.97 -9.77 2.98
N TYR A 55 -0.82 -9.93 2.32
CA TYR A 55 -0.34 -8.98 1.31
C TYR A 55 -1.32 -8.82 0.14
N GLN A 56 -2.01 -9.91 -0.24
CA GLN A 56 -3.07 -9.87 -1.26
C GLN A 56 -4.31 -9.07 -0.86
N GLN A 57 -4.52 -8.78 0.43
CA GLN A 57 -5.62 -7.92 0.87
C GLN A 57 -5.35 -6.45 0.58
N GLY A 58 -4.08 -6.00 0.61
CA GLY A 58 -3.71 -4.59 0.50
C GLY A 58 -4.44 -3.83 -0.63
N PRO A 59 -4.42 -4.31 -1.88
CA PRO A 59 -5.10 -3.63 -3.00
C PRO A 59 -6.62 -3.49 -2.84
N ARG A 60 -7.27 -4.27 -1.96
CA ARG A 60 -8.73 -4.21 -1.75
C ARG A 60 -9.16 -3.03 -0.90
N TRP A 61 -8.27 -2.55 -0.01
CA TRP A 61 -8.62 -1.52 0.97
C TRP A 61 -7.67 -0.31 0.95
N VAL A 62 -6.39 -0.47 0.59
CA VAL A 62 -5.43 0.65 0.58
C VAL A 62 -5.86 1.75 -0.40
N PRO A 63 -6.10 1.49 -1.71
CA PRO A 63 -6.50 2.56 -2.61
C PRO A 63 -7.82 3.22 -2.19
N PRO A 64 -8.91 2.50 -1.84
CA PRO A 64 -10.12 3.15 -1.37
C PRO A 64 -9.90 4.11 -0.18
N LEU A 65 -9.16 3.69 0.85
CA LEU A 65 -8.89 4.54 2.02
C LEU A 65 -8.03 5.77 1.65
N VAL A 66 -6.96 5.56 0.88
CA VAL A 66 -6.05 6.64 0.46
C VAL A 66 -6.80 7.69 -0.37
N HIS A 67 -7.55 7.27 -1.39
CA HIS A 67 -8.27 8.19 -2.24
C HIS A 67 -9.39 8.90 -1.48
N ALA A 68 -10.16 8.18 -0.65
CA ALA A 68 -11.23 8.80 0.14
C ALA A 68 -10.70 9.87 1.11
N GLY A 69 -9.63 9.57 1.86
CA GLY A 69 -9.00 10.52 2.77
C GLY A 69 -8.39 11.73 2.06
N ALA A 70 -7.72 11.50 0.92
CA ALA A 70 -7.12 12.57 0.13
C ALA A 70 -8.17 13.48 -0.51
N LEU A 71 -9.19 12.92 -1.17
CA LEU A 71 -10.25 13.69 -1.81
C LEU A 71 -11.06 14.49 -0.79
N ALA A 72 -11.32 13.91 0.40
CA ALA A 72 -11.98 14.63 1.48
C ALA A 72 -11.17 15.85 1.94
N ASN A 73 -9.86 15.71 2.12
CA ASN A 73 -9.00 16.83 2.48
C ASN A 73 -8.88 17.87 1.34
N LEU A 74 -8.80 17.45 0.07
CA LEU A 74 -8.83 18.38 -1.06
C LEU A 74 -10.14 19.18 -1.11
N TYR A 75 -11.27 18.54 -0.83
CA TYR A 75 -12.56 19.21 -0.75
C TYR A 75 -12.61 20.23 0.40
N LEU A 76 -12.07 19.89 1.58
CA LEU A 76 -11.99 20.83 2.71
C LEU A 76 -11.06 22.02 2.41
N ALA A 77 -9.93 21.78 1.73
CA ALA A 77 -9.06 22.86 1.26
C ALA A 77 -9.80 23.79 0.29
N PHE A 78 -10.60 23.23 -0.63
CA PHE A 78 -11.42 24.01 -1.56
C PHE A 78 -12.49 24.85 -0.83
N LEU A 79 -13.17 24.30 0.17
CA LEU A 79 -14.15 25.06 0.96
C LEU A 79 -13.48 26.18 1.77
N ALA A 80 -12.35 25.88 2.42
CA ALA A 80 -11.61 26.84 3.24
C ALA A 80 -11.12 28.05 2.42
N SER A 81 -10.78 27.85 1.14
CA SER A 81 -10.35 28.93 0.25
C SER A 81 -11.49 29.85 -0.20
N HIS A 82 -12.75 29.42 -0.12
CA HIS A 82 -13.91 30.18 -0.61
C HIS A 82 -14.76 30.84 0.50
N HIS A 83 -14.63 30.42 1.77
CA HIS A 83 -15.60 30.78 2.81
C HIS A 83 -15.10 31.69 3.94
N HIS A 84 -13.84 32.11 3.98
CA HIS A 84 -13.31 32.87 5.14
C HIS A 84 -12.97 34.33 4.84
N HIS A 85 -13.59 35.24 5.61
CA HIS A 85 -13.28 36.67 5.68
C HIS A 85 -11.97 36.99 6.43
N HIS A 86 -11.39 36.03 7.17
CA HIS A 86 -10.10 36.18 7.86
C HIS A 86 -8.98 35.46 7.09
N HIS A 87 -8.21 36.21 6.30
CA HIS A 87 -7.21 35.69 5.36
C HIS A 87 -6.15 34.75 5.99
N ARG A 88 -5.74 34.97 7.25
CA ARG A 88 -4.65 34.20 7.87
C ARG A 88 -5.05 32.78 8.27
N GLU A 89 -6.21 32.62 8.90
CA GLU A 89 -6.74 31.32 9.33
C GLU A 89 -7.16 30.47 8.12
N ALA A 90 -7.74 31.13 7.10
CA ALA A 90 -8.08 30.49 5.82
C ALA A 90 -6.83 29.87 5.17
N THR A 91 -5.74 30.63 5.10
CA THR A 91 -4.48 30.18 4.50
C THR A 91 -3.89 28.98 5.24
N GLN A 92 -3.92 29.01 6.58
CA GLN A 92 -3.43 27.90 7.40
C GLN A 92 -4.29 26.63 7.23
N SER A 93 -5.61 26.76 7.25
CA SER A 93 -6.53 25.63 7.06
C SER A 93 -6.34 24.98 5.67
N VAL A 94 -6.27 25.79 4.61
CA VAL A 94 -5.98 25.31 3.25
C VAL A 94 -4.66 24.55 3.22
N ALA A 95 -3.59 25.12 3.78
CA ALA A 95 -2.27 24.50 3.78
C ALA A 95 -2.26 23.14 4.50
N LEU A 96 -2.92 23.04 5.66
CA LEU A 96 -3.01 21.79 6.43
C LEU A 96 -3.79 20.71 5.69
N HIS A 97 -4.91 21.05 5.07
CA HIS A 97 -5.69 20.10 4.28
C HIS A 97 -4.95 19.64 3.02
N LEU A 98 -4.28 20.56 2.31
CA LEU A 98 -3.44 20.18 1.16
C LEU A 98 -2.28 19.28 1.60
N ALA A 99 -1.60 19.61 2.71
CA ALA A 99 -0.53 18.77 3.25
C ALA A 99 -1.04 17.38 3.61
N ALA A 100 -2.19 17.25 4.27
CA ALA A 100 -2.80 15.97 4.60
C ALA A 100 -3.17 15.16 3.35
N ALA A 101 -3.75 15.80 2.33
CA ALA A 101 -4.07 15.15 1.07
C ALA A 101 -2.82 14.64 0.36
N LEU A 102 -1.77 15.46 0.25
CA LEU A 102 -0.51 15.10 -0.39
C LEU A 102 0.21 13.97 0.38
N ALA A 103 0.29 14.05 1.70
CA ALA A 103 0.88 13.00 2.53
C ALA A 103 0.13 11.66 2.36
N THR A 104 -1.20 11.70 2.30
CA THR A 104 -2.02 10.50 2.08
C THR A 104 -1.82 9.94 0.69
N LEU A 105 -1.83 10.78 -0.35
CA LEU A 105 -1.58 10.35 -1.73
C LEU A 105 -0.17 9.81 -1.94
N ALA A 106 0.83 10.35 -1.23
CA ALA A 106 2.23 9.92 -1.32
C ALA A 106 2.46 8.47 -0.88
N LEU A 107 1.54 7.87 -0.11
CA LEU A 107 1.60 6.46 0.28
C LEU A 107 1.66 5.52 -0.92
N LEU A 108 0.89 5.77 -1.98
CA LEU A 108 0.87 4.92 -3.18
C LEU A 108 2.18 4.95 -3.97
N PRO A 109 2.72 6.11 -4.40
CA PRO A 109 4.00 6.14 -5.10
C PRO A 109 5.14 5.65 -4.22
N LEU A 110 5.15 5.93 -2.91
CA LEU A 110 6.15 5.36 -2.00
C LEU A 110 6.07 3.84 -1.98
N THR A 111 4.87 3.27 -1.85
CA THR A 111 4.67 1.82 -1.88
C THR A 111 5.15 1.24 -3.20
N PHE A 112 4.78 1.85 -4.33
CA PHE A 112 5.05 1.31 -5.66
C PHE A 112 6.51 1.48 -6.10
N ALA A 113 7.18 2.55 -5.70
CA ALA A 113 8.56 2.84 -6.09
C ALA A 113 9.60 2.25 -5.14
N TYR A 114 9.27 2.14 -3.85
CA TYR A 114 10.23 1.72 -2.82
C TYR A 114 9.93 0.33 -2.26
N PHE A 115 8.74 0.15 -1.66
CA PHE A 115 8.39 -1.11 -1.00
C PHE A 115 8.22 -2.26 -2.00
N GLU A 116 7.55 -1.99 -3.11
CA GLU A 116 7.15 -2.99 -4.10
C GLU A 116 8.33 -3.68 -4.79
N PRO A 117 9.34 -2.96 -5.31
CA PRO A 117 10.51 -3.60 -5.91
C PRO A 117 11.57 -4.03 -4.88
N GLY A 118 11.51 -3.48 -3.66
CA GLY A 118 12.37 -3.83 -2.53
C GLY A 118 11.78 -4.98 -1.71
N VAL A 119 11.33 -4.68 -0.48
CA VAL A 119 10.95 -5.69 0.51
C VAL A 119 9.76 -6.56 0.09
N ASN A 120 8.72 -5.99 -0.52
CA ASN A 120 7.58 -6.78 -1.00
C ASN A 120 8.01 -7.69 -2.16
N GLY A 121 8.90 -7.19 -3.02
CA GLY A 121 9.50 -7.94 -4.11
C GLY A 121 10.30 -9.15 -3.60
N ALA A 122 11.16 -8.93 -2.61
CA ALA A 122 11.93 -9.99 -1.96
C ALA A 122 11.01 -11.06 -1.33
N CYS A 123 10.00 -10.64 -0.56
CA CYS A 123 9.01 -11.57 0.00
C CYS A 123 8.29 -12.37 -1.09
N LYS A 124 7.79 -11.70 -2.14
CA LYS A 124 7.13 -12.37 -3.28
C LYS A 124 8.02 -13.39 -3.96
N TRP A 125 9.30 -13.08 -4.16
CA TRP A 125 10.27 -14.01 -4.71
C TRP A 125 10.44 -15.24 -3.83
N LYS A 126 10.69 -15.05 -2.52
CA LYS A 126 10.83 -16.16 -1.57
C LYS A 126 9.56 -17.01 -1.49
N VAL A 127 8.38 -16.39 -1.50
CA VAL A 127 7.09 -17.09 -1.52
C VAL A 127 6.99 -18.02 -2.72
N GLU A 128 7.31 -17.54 -3.93
CA GLU A 128 7.30 -18.41 -5.11
C GLU A 128 8.30 -19.56 -4.97
N ARG A 129 9.55 -19.28 -4.57
CA ARG A 129 10.57 -20.32 -4.37
C ARG A 129 10.12 -21.41 -3.38
N LEU A 130 9.40 -21.02 -2.32
CA LEU A 130 8.90 -21.95 -1.30
C LEU A 130 7.62 -22.68 -1.72
N LEU A 131 6.80 -22.11 -2.60
CA LEU A 131 5.48 -22.63 -2.95
C LEU A 131 5.36 -23.10 -4.40
N VAL A 132 6.46 -23.14 -5.16
CA VAL A 132 6.47 -23.59 -6.55
C VAL A 132 6.02 -25.05 -6.70
N GLU A 133 6.37 -25.90 -5.74
CA GLU A 133 5.94 -27.30 -5.67
C GLU A 133 4.44 -27.42 -5.37
N ASP A 134 3.87 -26.45 -4.65
CA ASP A 134 2.44 -26.34 -4.39
C ASP A 134 1.68 -25.71 -5.58
N GLY A 135 2.36 -25.51 -6.72
CA GLY A 135 1.80 -24.95 -7.96
C GLY A 135 1.69 -23.42 -7.98
N PHE A 136 2.19 -22.71 -6.97
CA PHE A 136 2.16 -21.25 -6.95
C PHE A 136 3.29 -20.66 -7.80
N ARG A 137 2.93 -19.82 -8.77
CA ARG A 137 3.88 -19.07 -9.62
C ARG A 137 3.43 -17.64 -9.81
N LEU A 138 4.40 -16.72 -9.84
CA LEU A 138 4.16 -15.34 -10.15
C LEU A 138 4.28 -15.12 -11.65
N SER A 139 3.43 -14.25 -12.18
CA SER A 139 3.55 -13.81 -13.56
C SER A 139 4.80 -12.92 -13.73
N PRO A 140 5.40 -12.90 -14.94
CA PRO A 140 6.50 -12.00 -15.24
C PRO A 140 6.19 -10.52 -14.96
N PRO A 141 7.22 -9.68 -14.75
CA PRO A 141 7.06 -8.24 -14.55
C PRO A 141 6.21 -7.59 -15.65
N ALA A 142 5.48 -6.54 -15.31
CA ALA A 142 4.62 -5.86 -16.29
C ALA A 142 5.41 -5.25 -17.47
N ALA A 143 6.66 -4.84 -17.25
CA ALA A 143 7.55 -4.30 -18.28
C ALA A 143 7.87 -5.33 -19.39
N THR A 144 7.79 -6.62 -19.09
CA THR A 144 8.00 -7.71 -20.06
C THR A 144 6.67 -8.33 -20.53
N ALA A 145 5.53 -7.81 -20.06
CA ALA A 145 4.22 -8.28 -20.50
C ALA A 145 3.86 -7.66 -21.85
N PRO A 146 3.37 -8.45 -22.83
CA PRO A 146 2.97 -7.91 -24.12
C PRO A 146 1.87 -6.85 -23.92
N ALA A 147 2.02 -5.72 -24.62
CA ALA A 147 1.02 -4.66 -24.60
C ALA A 147 -0.33 -5.22 -25.05
N ARG A 148 -1.34 -5.16 -24.17
CA ARG A 148 -2.68 -5.66 -24.47
C ARG A 148 -3.53 -4.50 -24.95
N TRP A 149 -3.73 -4.41 -26.26
CA TRP A 149 -4.69 -3.50 -26.86
C TRP A 149 -6.09 -3.91 -26.41
N LYS A 150 -6.80 -3.03 -25.71
CA LYS A 150 -8.26 -3.08 -25.63
C LYS A 150 -8.77 -1.95 -26.52
N GLY A 151 -9.68 -2.27 -27.43
CA GLY A 151 -10.20 -1.36 -28.43
C GLY A 151 -10.64 -0.01 -27.84
N VAL A 152 -10.57 1.02 -28.69
CA VAL A 152 -10.66 2.46 -28.37
C VAL A 152 -9.36 3.05 -27.81
N GLY A 153 -8.26 3.01 -28.57
CA GLY A 153 -7.12 3.97 -28.51
C GLY A 153 -6.38 4.22 -27.18
N VAL A 154 -6.80 3.61 -26.06
CA VAL A 154 -6.26 3.87 -24.73
C VAL A 154 -5.30 2.74 -24.40
N VAL A 155 -4.00 3.06 -24.43
CA VAL A 155 -2.99 2.23 -23.78
C VAL A 155 -3.21 2.34 -22.28
N VAL A 156 -4.06 1.48 -21.73
CA VAL A 156 -4.09 1.26 -20.28
C VAL A 156 -2.80 0.51 -19.96
N ARG A 157 -1.70 1.24 -19.74
CA ARG A 157 -0.55 0.69 -19.03
C ARG A 157 -1.09 0.27 -17.68
N ARG A 158 -1.38 -1.03 -17.51
CA ARG A 158 -1.69 -1.59 -16.20
C ARG A 158 -0.58 -1.15 -15.27
N LEU A 159 -0.94 -0.62 -14.10
CA LEU A 159 0.03 -0.30 -13.07
C LEU A 159 1.01 -1.48 -12.94
N PRO A 160 2.33 -1.24 -12.93
CA PRO A 160 3.33 -2.30 -12.93
C PRO A 160 3.28 -3.17 -11.66
N VAL A 161 2.49 -2.74 -10.70
CA VAL A 161 2.33 -3.31 -9.37
C VAL A 161 1.17 -4.29 -9.36
N SER A 162 1.47 -5.54 -9.00
CA SER A 162 0.46 -6.57 -8.85
C SER A 162 0.92 -7.60 -7.83
N VAL A 163 -0.02 -8.02 -6.99
CA VAL A 163 0.18 -9.12 -6.05
C VAL A 163 0.41 -10.48 -6.72
N ARG A 164 0.17 -10.57 -8.04
CA ARG A 164 0.37 -11.77 -8.86
C ARG A 164 1.55 -11.67 -9.82
N ARG A 165 2.35 -10.60 -9.76
CA ARG A 165 3.51 -10.40 -10.63
C ARG A 165 4.78 -10.20 -9.83
N HIS A 166 5.90 -10.59 -10.44
CA HIS A 166 7.20 -10.17 -9.95
C HIS A 166 7.39 -8.66 -10.07
N SER A 167 7.96 -8.10 -9.01
CA SER A 167 8.43 -6.72 -8.95
C SER A 167 9.84 -6.59 -8.41
N ALA A 168 10.41 -7.66 -7.85
CA ALA A 168 11.70 -7.64 -7.16
C ALA A 168 12.83 -7.17 -8.09
N THR A 169 13.64 -6.21 -7.61
CA THR A 169 14.95 -5.93 -8.22
C THR A 169 15.89 -7.13 -8.09
N GLU A 170 16.96 -7.18 -8.87
CA GLU A 170 17.98 -8.23 -8.71
C GLU A 170 18.62 -8.21 -7.31
N GLY A 171 18.82 -7.04 -6.71
CA GLY A 171 19.25 -6.93 -5.32
C GLY A 171 18.27 -7.57 -4.35
N ALA A 172 16.96 -7.31 -4.52
CA ALA A 172 15.92 -7.89 -3.69
C ALA A 172 15.79 -9.41 -3.88
N LYS A 173 16.00 -9.93 -5.10
CA LYS A 173 16.05 -11.38 -5.35
C LYS A 173 17.24 -12.04 -4.65
N ARG A 174 18.44 -11.48 -4.78
CA ARG A 174 19.64 -12.01 -4.10
C ARG A 174 19.48 -12.00 -2.59
N TRP A 175 18.92 -10.92 -2.04
CA TRP A 175 18.58 -10.88 -0.62
C TRP A 175 17.58 -11.96 -0.26
N ALA A 176 16.51 -12.11 -1.04
CA ALA A 176 15.54 -13.16 -0.82
C ALA A 176 16.18 -14.55 -0.87
N GLU A 177 16.98 -14.90 -1.88
CA GLU A 177 17.68 -16.20 -1.96
C GLU A 177 18.45 -16.53 -0.67
N ALA A 178 19.21 -15.58 -0.14
CA ALA A 178 20.03 -15.75 1.06
C ALA A 178 19.24 -15.77 2.39
N ALA A 179 18.15 -15.00 2.48
CA ALA A 179 17.40 -14.83 3.71
C ALA A 179 16.31 -15.89 3.92
N ASP A 180 15.97 -16.16 5.17
CA ASP A 180 14.79 -16.93 5.51
C ASP A 180 13.49 -16.10 5.36
N MET A 181 12.36 -16.77 5.14
CA MET A 181 11.06 -16.09 5.08
C MET A 181 10.79 -15.29 6.36
N ARG A 182 11.23 -15.79 7.51
CA ARG A 182 11.14 -15.10 8.81
C ARG A 182 11.83 -13.74 8.78
N GLU A 183 13.06 -13.69 8.29
CA GLU A 183 13.85 -12.46 8.22
C GLU A 183 13.19 -11.45 7.28
N LEU A 184 12.73 -11.91 6.12
CA LEU A 184 12.02 -11.07 5.16
C LEU A 184 10.72 -10.50 5.74
N VAL A 185 9.93 -11.31 6.45
CA VAL A 185 8.68 -10.86 7.09
C VAL A 185 8.96 -9.85 8.21
N LEU A 186 9.99 -10.06 9.03
CA LEU A 186 10.36 -9.09 10.08
C LEU A 186 10.86 -7.78 9.46
N ALA A 187 11.65 -7.86 8.38
CA ALA A 187 12.13 -6.70 7.66
C ALA A 187 11.00 -5.94 6.94
N TRP A 188 9.97 -6.66 6.49
CA TRP A 188 8.73 -6.08 5.95
C TRP A 188 7.94 -5.35 7.04
N ALA A 189 7.68 -6.01 8.17
CA ALA A 189 6.93 -5.43 9.28
C ALA A 189 7.63 -4.19 9.86
N ALA A 190 8.95 -4.22 10.02
CA ALA A 190 9.73 -3.09 10.52
C ALA A 190 9.58 -1.83 9.66
N ARG A 191 9.56 -1.98 8.33
CA ARG A 191 9.39 -0.84 7.40
C ARG A 191 7.98 -0.26 7.37
N ASN A 192 7.00 -0.98 7.90
CA ASN A 192 5.64 -0.46 8.07
C ASN A 192 5.46 0.24 9.41
N HIS A 193 6.40 0.11 10.36
CA HIS A 193 6.36 0.73 11.68
C HIS A 193 7.15 2.04 11.80
N GLY A 194 8.23 2.18 11.03
CA GLY A 194 9.13 3.35 11.02
C GLY A 194 8.87 4.26 9.85
#